data_AF-A0A6B9TAL9-F1
#
_entry.id   AF-A0A6B9TAL9-F1
#
_cell.length_a   1.000
_cell.length_b   1.000
_cell.length_c   1.000
_cell.angle_alpha   90.00
_cell.angle_beta   90.00
_cell.angle_gamma   90.00
#
_symmetry.space_group_name_H-M   'P 1'
#
loop_
_entity.id
_entity.type
_entity.pdbx_description
1 polymer ?
#
loop_
_entity_poly.entity_id
_entity_poly.type
_entity_poly.pdbx_seq_one_letter_code
_entity_poly.pdbx_strand_id
1 'polypeptide(L)'
;MVKKLRRTEGGSPIIENRFEIDSTGTDYGYFDTRGAAAYVEDKDGFSHRVPIDSDGKVPLFAIVQHFLDIDMARKKGSPRNIAIDLRKPAKTLHRIPTGGFTPEQIVATGWWDDPSSCDIEGLDDSTNAYMGFWDKVGKSVRTKTPRIAVIGTPSEREKIMTALSQNFTGKELESAVKDGGIVVMASPTGKRGVAGFYMRRQDGLETPVIVAKSLDEDTITHEFTHHLRQTDPKRAGFSKTPYNLDENGRMVRDNGLSYESYSNLEEAATVAETITRTRKPAEACGYFWYLHGTEEGRIGQSAYDHDRETLLENGGGKGGPLRGKRATDRVNQRFLDTDISKLKNGGKGTRADRMARQLAGIPEPKPVPSDKPGAWNRVTAGHWQTKDLKGETIDLYKPGSKGNQTRKWKLEYGDRSVTFFDRSDAEQEVIWLLDRQRRELA
;
A
#
# COMPACT_ATOMS: atom_id res chain seq x y z
N MET A 1 35.68 -0.04 -21.13
CA MET A 1 35.06 1.30 -21.30
C MET A 1 34.80 1.89 -19.93
N VAL A 2 35.52 2.94 -19.55
CA VAL A 2 35.20 3.72 -18.34
C VAL A 2 33.91 4.49 -18.63
N LYS A 3 32.79 4.11 -18.01
CA LYS A 3 31.56 4.91 -18.09
C LYS A 3 31.90 6.29 -17.52
N LYS A 4 31.81 7.36 -18.33
CA LYS A 4 31.87 8.73 -17.83
C LYS A 4 30.83 8.85 -16.72
N LEU A 5 31.24 9.25 -15.52
CA LEU A 5 30.29 9.60 -14.46
C LEU A 5 29.38 10.71 -14.99
N ARG A 6 28.07 10.49 -14.93
CA ARG A 6 27.09 11.57 -15.14
C ARG A 6 27.24 12.57 -14.00
N ARG A 7 27.10 13.85 -14.31
CA ARG A 7 27.14 14.95 -13.35
C ARG A 7 25.87 15.77 -13.50
N THR A 8 25.42 16.39 -12.40
CA THR A 8 24.37 17.42 -12.41
C THR A 8 24.84 18.65 -13.20
N GLU A 9 23.94 19.59 -13.50
CA GLU A 9 24.33 20.89 -14.07
C GLU A 9 25.31 21.66 -13.17
N GLY A 10 25.22 21.46 -11.84
CA GLY A 10 26.16 22.04 -10.86
C GLY A 10 27.46 21.23 -10.69
N GLY A 11 27.62 20.11 -11.40
CA GLY A 11 28.87 19.37 -11.47
C GLY A 11 29.02 18.23 -10.47
N SER A 12 28.08 17.95 -9.57
CA SER A 12 28.19 16.82 -8.63
C SER A 12 28.00 15.47 -9.32
N PRO A 13 28.75 14.43 -8.90
CA PRO A 13 28.59 13.09 -9.44
C PRO A 13 27.20 12.52 -9.14
N ILE A 14 26.54 12.00 -10.19
CA ILE A 14 25.26 11.29 -10.09
C ILE A 14 25.54 9.80 -9.94
N ILE A 15 24.95 9.19 -8.91
CA ILE A 15 24.94 7.73 -8.74
C ILE A 15 23.52 7.23 -9.02
N GLU A 16 23.36 6.53 -10.15
CA GLU A 16 22.13 5.82 -10.50
C GLU A 16 22.21 4.38 -9.96
N ASN A 17 21.47 4.08 -8.89
CA ASN A 17 21.10 2.71 -8.55
C ASN A 17 19.99 2.28 -9.53
N ARG A 18 20.37 1.58 -10.60
CA ARG A 18 19.44 1.21 -11.68
C ARG A 18 18.32 0.29 -11.21
N PHE A 19 17.09 0.74 -11.42
CA PHE A 19 15.96 -0.10 -11.83
C PHE A 19 15.52 0.38 -13.21
N GLU A 20 15.29 -0.54 -14.16
CA GLU A 20 14.74 -0.17 -15.47
C GLU A 20 13.32 0.36 -15.30
N ILE A 21 13.15 1.66 -15.51
CA ILE A 21 11.83 2.28 -15.69
C ILE A 21 11.41 1.95 -17.13
N ASP A 22 10.25 1.33 -17.30
CA ASP A 22 9.73 1.00 -18.62
C ASP A 22 9.45 2.27 -19.44
N SER A 23 9.56 2.13 -20.76
CA SER A 23 9.59 3.23 -21.73
C SER A 23 8.21 3.87 -22.00
N THR A 24 7.31 3.93 -21.02
CA THR A 24 5.91 4.35 -21.25
C THR A 24 5.61 5.83 -21.02
N GLY A 25 6.61 6.69 -20.78
CA GLY A 25 6.51 8.14 -21.02
C GLY A 25 5.30 8.82 -20.37
N THR A 26 5.26 8.87 -19.04
CA THR A 26 4.43 9.84 -18.31
C THR A 26 5.36 10.80 -17.57
N ASP A 27 5.22 12.10 -17.84
CA ASP A 27 6.06 13.23 -17.36
C ASP A 27 6.07 13.44 -15.83
N TYR A 28 5.51 12.50 -15.05
CA TYR A 28 5.64 12.43 -13.60
C TYR A 28 5.79 10.96 -13.19
N GLY A 29 6.90 10.33 -13.57
CA GLY A 29 7.26 9.03 -13.02
C GLY A 29 7.52 9.16 -11.52
N TYR A 30 6.91 8.31 -10.70
CA TYR A 30 7.24 8.20 -9.29
C TYR A 30 8.77 8.01 -9.13
N PHE A 31 9.42 8.96 -8.46
CA PHE A 31 10.84 8.94 -8.20
C PHE A 31 11.11 8.11 -6.95
N ASP A 32 11.65 6.92 -7.17
CA ASP A 32 12.25 6.17 -6.08
C ASP A 32 13.48 6.94 -5.56
N THR A 33 13.36 7.56 -4.38
CA THR A 33 14.48 8.26 -3.72
C THR A 33 15.65 7.34 -3.41
N ARG A 34 15.51 6.02 -3.56
CA ARG A 34 16.60 5.04 -3.48
C ARG A 34 17.45 4.97 -4.75
N GLY A 35 16.89 5.37 -5.90
CA GLY A 35 17.45 5.16 -7.23
C GLY A 35 18.48 6.20 -7.64
N ALA A 36 18.05 7.44 -7.88
CA ALA A 36 18.92 8.51 -8.36
C ALA A 36 19.18 9.54 -7.26
N ALA A 37 20.45 9.73 -6.93
CA ALA A 37 20.88 10.78 -6.02
C ALA A 37 22.21 11.39 -6.49
N ALA A 38 22.41 12.66 -6.16
CA ALA A 38 23.70 13.30 -6.19
C ALA A 38 24.32 13.31 -4.79
N TYR A 39 25.64 13.18 -4.73
CA TYR A 39 26.40 13.39 -3.50
C TYR A 39 27.11 14.74 -3.61
N VAL A 40 26.76 15.67 -2.73
CA VAL A 40 27.21 17.06 -2.76
C VAL A 40 27.95 17.35 -1.46
N GLU A 41 29.17 17.87 -1.54
CA GLU A 41 29.88 18.35 -0.35
C GLU A 41 29.43 19.77 -0.02
N ASP A 42 29.14 20.03 1.25
CA ASP A 42 28.89 21.38 1.74
C ASP A 42 30.19 22.17 1.99
N LYS A 43 30.05 23.43 2.45
CA LYS A 43 31.17 24.32 2.75
C LYS A 43 32.11 23.81 3.86
N ASP A 44 31.63 22.89 4.69
CA ASP A 44 32.34 22.32 5.83
C ASP A 44 32.94 20.93 5.49
N GLY A 45 32.76 20.47 4.25
CA GLY A 45 33.29 19.21 3.72
C GLY A 45 32.43 17.98 4.00
N PHE A 46 31.19 18.15 4.50
CA PHE A 46 30.27 17.04 4.71
C PHE A 46 29.55 16.68 3.42
N SER A 47 29.52 15.38 3.09
CA SER A 47 28.83 14.87 1.91
C SER A 47 27.35 14.60 2.19
N HIS A 48 26.49 15.22 1.41
CA HIS A 48 25.03 15.12 1.46
C HIS A 48 24.51 14.26 0.33
N ARG A 49 23.66 13.28 0.64
CA ARG A 49 22.90 12.52 -0.36
C ARG A 49 21.61 13.26 -0.69
N VAL A 50 21.49 13.80 -1.90
CA VAL A 50 20.32 14.57 -2.35
C VAL A 50 19.60 13.80 -3.47
N PRO A 51 18.33 13.39 -3.30
CA PRO A 51 17.55 12.76 -4.37
C PRO A 51 17.41 13.68 -5.58
N ILE A 52 17.43 13.10 -6.79
CA ILE A 52 17.23 13.83 -8.04
C ILE A 52 16.17 13.19 -8.93
N ASP A 53 15.52 14.01 -9.75
CA ASP A 53 14.65 13.59 -10.84
C ASP A 53 15.42 13.32 -12.15
N SER A 54 14.66 13.04 -13.22
CA SER A 54 15.21 12.78 -14.56
C SER A 54 15.94 13.97 -15.17
N ASP A 55 15.65 15.18 -14.69
CA ASP A 55 16.28 16.43 -15.13
C ASP A 55 17.48 16.82 -14.23
N GLY A 56 17.81 15.97 -13.24
CA GLY A 56 18.89 16.22 -12.29
C GLY A 56 18.55 17.29 -11.25
N LYS A 57 17.27 17.60 -11.07
CA LYS A 57 16.75 18.56 -10.09
C LYS A 57 16.27 17.82 -8.85
N VAL A 58 16.20 18.53 -7.72
CA VAL A 58 15.71 18.00 -6.46
C VAL A 58 14.18 17.99 -6.52
N PRO A 59 13.53 16.82 -6.50
CA PRO A 59 12.10 16.75 -6.69
C PRO A 59 11.38 17.32 -5.46
N LEU A 60 10.30 18.07 -5.68
CA LEU A 60 9.56 18.75 -4.62
C LEU A 60 9.18 17.82 -3.47
N PHE A 61 8.76 16.59 -3.76
CA PHE A 61 8.38 15.65 -2.71
C PHE A 61 9.55 15.29 -1.80
N ALA A 62 10.79 15.26 -2.29
CA ALA A 62 11.98 15.01 -1.47
C ALA A 62 12.27 16.20 -0.55
N ILE A 63 12.06 17.43 -1.03
CA ILE A 63 12.15 18.64 -0.20
C ILE A 63 11.10 18.59 0.91
N VAL A 64 9.83 18.33 0.58
CA VAL A 64 8.74 18.18 1.57
C VAL A 64 9.03 17.04 2.55
N GLN A 65 9.50 15.91 2.05
CA GLN A 65 9.85 14.74 2.86
C GLN A 65 10.94 15.08 3.89
N HIS A 66 11.97 15.81 3.46
CA HIS A 66 13.08 16.26 4.29
C HIS A 66 12.63 17.28 5.34
N PHE A 67 11.76 18.22 4.96
CA PHE A 67 11.16 19.17 5.89
C PHE A 67 10.34 18.48 7.01
N LEU A 68 9.69 17.36 6.68
CA LEU A 68 8.90 16.57 7.62
C LEU A 68 9.73 15.66 8.55
N ASP A 69 11.03 15.52 8.32
CA ASP A 69 11.95 14.75 9.16
C ASP A 69 12.37 15.56 10.41
N ILE A 70 11.50 15.51 11.43
CA ILE A 70 11.71 16.21 12.69
C ILE A 70 12.88 15.67 13.53
N ASP A 71 13.32 14.43 13.28
CA ASP A 71 14.39 13.81 14.06
C ASP A 71 15.76 14.31 13.62
N MET A 72 15.93 14.63 12.34
CA MET A 72 17.10 15.35 11.85
C MET A 72 17.25 16.72 12.54
N ALA A 73 16.17 17.51 12.60
CA ALA A 73 16.18 18.80 13.29
C ALA A 73 16.47 18.67 14.80
N ARG A 74 15.95 17.59 15.43
CA ARG A 74 16.17 17.32 16.86
C ARG A 74 17.63 17.03 17.20
N LYS A 75 18.35 16.32 16.34
CA LYS A 75 19.79 16.02 16.53
C LYS A 75 20.66 17.29 16.55
N LYS A 76 20.17 18.41 16.01
CA LYS A 76 20.86 19.72 16.00
C LYS A 76 20.44 20.66 17.14
N GLY A 77 19.62 20.17 18.08
CA GLY A 77 19.38 20.85 19.37
C GLY A 77 18.10 21.69 19.44
N SER A 78 17.28 21.76 18.39
CA SER A 78 15.95 22.38 18.44
C SER A 78 14.98 21.67 17.49
N PRO A 79 14.02 20.87 17.99
CA PRO A 79 13.05 20.21 17.13
C PRO A 79 12.18 21.27 16.43
N ARG A 80 12.17 21.27 15.10
CA ARG A 80 11.36 22.18 14.30
C ARG A 80 9.87 21.99 14.60
N ASN A 81 9.13 23.10 14.66
CA ASN A 81 7.68 23.06 14.85
C ASN A 81 6.98 23.55 13.58
N ILE A 82 6.72 22.60 12.68
CA ILE A 82 6.04 22.81 11.39
C ILE A 82 4.75 23.66 11.53
N ALA A 83 3.96 23.45 12.59
CA ALA A 83 2.73 24.21 12.78
C ALA A 83 2.96 25.69 13.12
N ILE A 84 4.13 26.06 13.66
CA ILE A 84 4.52 27.45 13.90
C ILE A 84 5.02 28.08 12.61
N ASP A 85 5.83 27.36 11.84
CA ASP A 85 6.42 27.85 10.58
C ASP A 85 5.31 28.23 9.60
N LEU A 86 4.32 27.35 9.45
CA LEU A 86 3.16 27.57 8.57
C LEU A 86 2.19 28.66 9.04
N ARG A 87 2.39 29.26 10.22
CA ARG A 87 1.58 30.38 10.73
C ARG A 87 2.27 31.72 10.60
N LYS A 88 3.57 31.75 10.30
CA LYS A 88 4.37 32.96 10.28
C LYS A 88 4.92 33.19 8.88
N PRO A 89 5.04 34.45 8.44
CA PRO A 89 5.90 34.77 7.32
C PRO A 89 7.34 34.36 7.66
N ALA A 90 8.00 33.72 6.71
CA ALA A 90 9.40 33.36 6.76
C ALA A 90 10.31 34.59 6.98
N LYS A 91 11.42 34.39 7.68
CA LYS A 91 12.40 35.46 7.99
C LYS A 91 13.54 35.54 6.97
N THR A 92 13.96 34.40 6.43
CA THR A 92 15.05 34.31 5.45
C THR A 92 14.59 33.41 4.33
N LEU A 93 14.25 34.00 3.18
CA LEU A 93 13.56 33.31 2.09
C LEU A 93 14.51 32.89 0.97
N HIS A 94 14.61 31.60 0.73
CA HIS A 94 15.08 31.03 -0.52
C HIS A 94 13.90 30.76 -1.44
N ARG A 95 14.01 31.17 -2.70
CA ARG A 95 13.01 30.86 -3.71
C ARG A 95 13.39 29.59 -4.43
N ILE A 96 12.43 28.69 -4.63
CA ILE A 96 12.59 27.56 -5.53
C ILE A 96 12.82 28.14 -6.94
N PRO A 97 13.97 27.90 -7.60
CA PRO A 97 14.22 28.40 -8.94
C PRO A 97 13.19 27.87 -9.94
N THR A 98 13.00 28.57 -11.06
CA THR A 98 12.23 28.03 -12.18
C THR A 98 12.82 26.70 -12.62
N GLY A 99 12.02 25.63 -12.59
CA GLY A 99 12.47 24.27 -12.87
C GLY A 99 13.05 23.50 -11.66
N GLY A 100 13.01 24.07 -10.46
CA GLY A 100 13.46 23.40 -9.22
C GLY A 100 14.93 23.65 -8.88
N PHE A 101 15.32 23.24 -7.66
CA PHE A 101 16.70 23.31 -7.21
C PHE A 101 17.56 22.24 -7.88
N THR A 102 18.84 22.53 -8.16
CA THR A 102 19.84 21.46 -8.27
C THR A 102 20.30 21.03 -6.88
N PRO A 103 20.93 19.84 -6.74
CA PRO A 103 21.53 19.40 -5.49
C PRO A 103 22.51 20.41 -4.86
N GLU A 104 23.34 21.05 -5.68
CA GLU A 104 24.30 22.06 -5.21
C GLU A 104 23.59 23.29 -4.68
N GLN A 105 22.54 23.75 -5.39
CA GLN A 105 21.80 24.93 -4.99
C GLN A 105 21.11 24.73 -3.64
N ILE A 106 20.45 23.58 -3.42
CA ILE A 106 19.75 23.33 -2.16
C ILE A 106 20.69 23.10 -0.98
N VAL A 107 21.87 22.52 -1.23
CA VAL A 107 22.90 22.37 -0.18
C VAL A 107 23.54 23.72 0.14
N ALA A 108 23.77 24.57 -0.87
CA ALA A 108 24.33 25.91 -0.69
C ALA A 108 23.44 26.86 0.12
N THR A 109 22.12 26.61 0.22
CA THR A 109 21.25 27.41 1.11
C THR A 109 21.47 27.10 2.59
N GLY A 110 22.14 25.99 2.93
CA GLY A 110 22.23 25.46 4.29
C GLY A 110 20.95 24.74 4.76
N TRP A 111 19.85 24.87 4.02
CA TRP A 111 18.56 24.31 4.37
C TRP A 111 18.56 22.78 4.37
N TRP A 112 19.26 22.16 3.41
CA TRP A 112 19.32 20.70 3.32
C TRP A 112 20.02 20.09 4.54
N ASP A 113 20.99 20.80 5.11
CA ASP A 113 21.68 20.35 6.30
C ASP A 113 20.81 20.62 7.56
N ASP A 114 20.33 21.85 7.74
CA ASP A 114 19.40 22.20 8.81
C ASP A 114 18.20 22.97 8.24
N PRO A 115 17.05 22.30 8.06
CA PRO A 115 15.85 22.97 7.58
C PRO A 115 15.45 24.16 8.47
N SER A 116 15.81 24.17 9.75
CA SER A 116 15.47 25.25 10.69
C SER A 116 16.32 26.52 10.50
N SER A 117 17.38 26.47 9.69
CA SER A 117 18.35 27.55 9.54
C SER A 117 17.89 28.67 8.61
N CYS A 118 17.03 28.36 7.65
CA CYS A 118 16.42 29.31 6.71
C CYS A 118 15.08 28.76 6.23
N ASP A 119 14.32 29.57 5.49
CA ASP A 119 12.99 29.23 5.00
C ASP A 119 12.97 29.12 3.47
N ILE A 120 12.25 28.15 2.93
CA ILE A 120 11.94 28.06 1.49
C ILE A 120 10.53 28.63 1.23
N GLU A 121 10.42 29.58 0.30
CA GLU A 121 9.13 30.18 -0.09
C GLU A 121 8.14 29.10 -0.57
N GLY A 122 6.92 29.11 -0.04
CA GLY A 122 5.87 28.15 -0.36
C GLY A 122 6.03 26.77 0.30
N LEU A 123 7.05 26.58 1.13
CA LEU A 123 7.26 25.38 1.95
C LEU A 123 7.25 25.72 3.45
N ASP A 124 8.04 26.71 3.84
CA ASP A 124 8.31 27.02 5.24
C ASP A 124 7.57 28.29 5.70
N ASP A 125 6.44 28.58 5.07
CA ASP A 125 5.69 29.81 5.30
C ASP A 125 4.17 29.59 5.23
N SER A 126 3.44 30.67 5.50
CA SER A 126 1.97 30.69 5.45
C SER A 126 1.36 30.53 4.05
N THR A 127 2.16 30.54 2.99
CA THR A 127 1.71 30.35 1.60
C THR A 127 1.78 28.89 1.15
N ASN A 128 2.25 27.99 2.02
CA ASN A 128 2.33 26.57 1.74
C ASN A 128 1.00 25.96 1.29
N ALA A 129 1.02 25.28 0.16
CA ALA A 129 -0.15 24.66 -0.46
C ALA A 129 -0.30 23.15 -0.18
N TYR A 130 0.72 22.51 0.39
CA TYR A 130 0.85 21.06 0.57
C TYR A 130 0.62 20.61 2.01
N MET A 131 0.92 21.48 2.98
CA MET A 131 0.81 21.24 4.41
C MET A 131 -0.12 22.29 4.99
N GLY A 132 -1.13 21.87 5.75
CA GLY A 132 -2.15 22.81 6.19
C GLY A 132 -3.02 22.33 7.34
N PHE A 133 -3.77 23.29 7.86
CA PHE A 133 -4.74 23.10 8.93
C PHE A 133 -6.08 22.68 8.31
N TRP A 134 -6.47 21.40 8.46
CA TRP A 134 -7.70 20.93 7.83
C TRP A 134 -8.93 21.41 8.61
N ASP A 135 -9.89 22.00 7.92
CA ASP A 135 -11.08 22.57 8.59
C ASP A 135 -12.11 21.51 8.98
N LYS A 136 -12.10 20.36 8.28
CA LYS A 136 -13.04 19.24 8.50
C LYS A 136 -12.63 18.30 9.65
N VAL A 137 -11.58 18.64 10.41
CA VAL A 137 -11.14 17.85 11.59
C VAL A 137 -11.34 18.61 12.90
N GLY A 138 -11.40 17.87 14.01
CA GLY A 138 -11.53 18.47 15.34
C GLY A 138 -10.36 19.39 15.70
N LYS A 139 -10.62 20.42 16.52
CA LYS A 139 -9.66 21.47 16.89
C LYS A 139 -8.32 20.93 17.42
N SER A 140 -8.33 19.88 18.25
CA SER A 140 -7.12 19.29 18.81
C SER A 140 -6.18 18.73 17.73
N VAL A 141 -6.76 18.14 16.69
CA VAL A 141 -6.03 17.44 15.62
C VAL A 141 -5.66 18.38 14.49
N ARG A 142 -6.40 19.48 14.32
CA ARG A 142 -6.08 20.52 13.33
C ARG A 142 -4.64 21.02 13.46
N THR A 143 -4.08 21.06 14.68
CA THR A 143 -2.67 21.44 14.92
C THR A 143 -1.64 20.39 14.49
N LYS A 144 -2.08 19.16 14.18
CA LYS A 144 -1.25 18.02 13.78
C LYS A 144 -1.33 17.75 12.28
N THR A 145 -2.43 18.08 11.62
CA THR A 145 -2.60 17.89 10.17
C THR A 145 -1.53 18.54 9.29
N PRO A 146 -0.84 19.62 9.68
CA PRO A 146 0.26 20.13 8.86
C PRO A 146 1.46 19.18 8.73
N ARG A 147 1.53 18.11 9.55
CA ARG A 147 2.53 17.04 9.42
C ARG A 147 2.14 15.97 8.39
N ILE A 148 0.92 16.05 7.83
CA ILE A 148 0.46 15.23 6.71
C ILE A 148 0.56 16.10 5.47
N ALA A 149 1.66 15.99 4.73
CA ALA A 149 1.79 16.70 3.46
C ALA A 149 0.98 16.01 2.38
N VAL A 150 0.20 16.77 1.63
CA VAL A 150 -0.60 16.28 0.50
C VAL A 150 -0.13 16.95 -0.78
N ILE A 151 0.51 16.18 -1.66
CA ILE A 151 1.10 16.67 -2.92
C ILE A 151 0.19 16.29 -4.09
N GLY A 152 -0.12 17.26 -4.94
CA GLY A 152 -1.01 17.13 -6.09
C GLY A 152 -1.61 18.48 -6.48
N THR A 153 -2.46 18.51 -7.50
CA THR A 153 -3.28 19.68 -7.85
C THR A 153 -4.28 19.99 -6.72
N PRO A 154 -4.84 21.22 -6.65
CA PRO A 154 -5.80 21.58 -5.59
C PRO A 154 -6.98 20.60 -5.45
N SER A 155 -7.54 20.12 -6.56
CA SER A 155 -8.64 19.15 -6.55
C SER A 155 -8.22 17.78 -6.02
N GLU A 156 -7.03 17.31 -6.38
CA GLU A 156 -6.50 16.02 -5.91
C GLU A 156 -6.21 16.05 -4.42
N ARG A 157 -5.63 17.16 -3.94
CA ARG A 157 -5.40 17.36 -2.50
C ARG A 157 -6.71 17.34 -1.73
N GLU A 158 -7.76 18.00 -2.24
CA GLU A 158 -9.08 17.99 -1.59
C GLU A 158 -9.67 16.57 -1.51
N LYS A 159 -9.53 15.76 -2.56
CA LYS A 159 -9.98 14.35 -2.55
C LYS A 159 -9.28 13.54 -1.48
N ILE A 160 -7.95 13.64 -1.41
CA ILE A 160 -7.13 12.95 -0.40
C ILE A 160 -7.53 13.39 1.01
N MET A 161 -7.55 14.70 1.27
CA MET A 161 -7.92 15.25 2.57
C MET A 161 -9.33 14.84 2.99
N THR A 162 -10.26 14.78 2.03
CA THR A 162 -11.65 14.37 2.27
C THR A 162 -11.73 12.88 2.61
N ALA A 163 -11.09 12.00 1.85
CA ALA A 163 -11.06 10.57 2.15
C ALA A 163 -10.46 10.30 3.55
N LEU A 164 -9.32 10.92 3.86
CA LEU A 164 -8.67 10.76 5.17
C LEU A 164 -9.54 11.29 6.31
N SER A 165 -10.15 12.48 6.14
CA SER A 165 -11.01 13.08 7.16
C SER A 165 -12.34 12.35 7.35
N GLN A 166 -12.82 11.62 6.33
CA GLN A 166 -14.05 10.84 6.41
C GLN A 166 -13.82 9.44 7.00
N ASN A 167 -12.65 8.85 6.79
CA ASN A 167 -12.42 7.42 7.10
C ASN A 167 -11.53 7.19 8.33
N PHE A 168 -10.84 8.22 8.83
CA PHE A 168 -9.99 8.14 10.02
C PHE A 168 -10.33 9.20 11.03
N THR A 169 -10.56 8.81 12.27
CA THR A 169 -10.78 9.73 13.39
C THR A 169 -9.58 10.65 13.57
N GLY A 170 -9.80 11.79 14.21
CA GLY A 170 -8.71 12.71 14.47
C GLY A 170 -7.57 12.11 15.32
N LYS A 171 -7.87 11.18 16.24
CA LYS A 171 -6.85 10.45 17.02
C LYS A 171 -6.00 9.54 16.15
N GLU A 172 -6.56 8.96 15.10
CA GLU A 172 -5.80 8.16 14.13
C GLU A 172 -4.89 9.06 13.29
N LEU A 173 -5.41 10.19 12.79
CA LEU A 173 -4.59 11.18 12.07
C LEU A 173 -3.45 11.73 12.95
N GLU A 174 -3.70 11.94 14.24
CA GLU A 174 -2.65 12.30 15.20
C GLU A 174 -1.63 11.17 15.40
N SER A 175 -2.09 9.91 15.48
CA SER A 175 -1.22 8.75 15.65
C SER A 175 -0.36 8.47 14.42
N ALA A 176 -0.85 8.77 13.22
CA ALA A 176 -0.09 8.68 11.97
C ALA A 176 1.17 9.56 12.00
N VAL A 177 1.10 10.73 12.65
CA VAL A 177 2.19 11.73 12.65
C VAL A 177 2.89 11.90 14.01
N LYS A 178 2.78 10.89 14.87
CA LYS A 178 3.39 10.95 16.22
C LYS A 178 4.91 10.88 16.17
N ASP A 179 5.46 10.07 15.26
CA ASP A 179 6.90 9.80 15.15
C ASP A 179 7.57 10.64 14.03
N GLY A 180 6.84 11.59 13.42
CA GLY A 180 7.30 12.38 12.28
C GLY A 180 6.15 12.80 11.38
N GLY A 181 6.45 13.41 10.23
CA GLY A 181 5.43 13.63 9.20
C GLY A 181 5.17 12.41 8.32
N ILE A 182 4.24 12.54 7.40
CA ILE A 182 3.98 11.61 6.29
C ILE A 182 3.66 12.41 5.03
N VAL A 183 4.12 11.91 3.87
CA VAL A 183 3.76 12.46 2.56
C VAL A 183 2.69 11.58 1.92
N VAL A 184 1.63 12.18 1.40
CA VAL A 184 0.60 11.53 0.58
C VAL A 184 0.55 12.24 -0.75
N MET A 185 0.84 11.54 -1.85
CA MET A 185 0.94 12.17 -3.17
C MET A 185 0.00 11.54 -4.20
N ALA A 186 -0.68 12.41 -4.95
CA ALA A 186 -1.35 12.06 -6.18
C ALA A 186 -0.31 11.97 -7.30
N SER A 187 0.07 10.76 -7.70
CA SER A 187 1.12 10.55 -8.69
C SER A 187 1.02 9.17 -9.36
N PRO A 188 1.45 9.01 -10.62
CA PRO A 188 1.61 7.69 -11.23
C PRO A 188 2.48 6.77 -10.38
N THR A 189 2.12 5.50 -10.26
CA THR A 189 2.87 4.53 -9.46
C THR A 189 4.14 3.99 -10.15
N GLY A 190 4.36 4.35 -11.42
CA GLY A 190 5.43 3.79 -12.25
C GLY A 190 5.27 2.30 -12.57
N LYS A 191 4.16 1.67 -12.19
CA LYS A 191 3.88 0.25 -12.42
C LYS A 191 2.49 0.07 -13.02
N ARG A 192 2.40 -0.72 -14.09
CA ARG A 192 1.11 -1.07 -14.71
C ARG A 192 0.26 -1.86 -13.71
N GLY A 193 -1.01 -1.47 -13.58
CA GLY A 193 -1.99 -2.16 -12.74
C GLY A 193 -1.91 -1.88 -11.23
N VAL A 194 -1.02 -0.97 -10.78
CA VAL A 194 -0.92 -0.59 -9.37
C VAL A 194 -1.65 0.74 -9.13
N ALA A 195 -2.71 0.68 -8.32
CA ALA A 195 -3.59 1.80 -7.96
C ALA A 195 -2.94 2.77 -6.97
N GLY A 196 -2.17 2.23 -6.02
CA GLY A 196 -1.39 2.98 -5.04
C GLY A 196 -0.36 2.07 -4.38
N PHE A 197 0.50 2.66 -3.56
CA PHE A 197 1.35 1.91 -2.64
C PHE A 197 1.81 2.78 -1.47
N TYR A 198 2.09 2.09 -0.37
CA TYR A 198 2.68 2.65 0.82
C TYR A 198 4.16 2.27 0.94
N MET A 199 4.98 3.27 1.24
CA MET A 199 6.37 3.09 1.65
C MET A 199 6.56 3.53 3.08
N ARG A 200 6.95 2.56 3.89
CA ARG A 200 7.38 2.75 5.27
C ARG A 200 8.77 3.36 5.37
N ARG A 201 9.13 3.75 6.59
CA ARG A 201 10.52 4.09 6.94
C ARG A 201 11.46 2.95 6.61
N GLN A 202 12.54 3.27 5.92
CA GLN A 202 13.59 2.35 5.52
C GLN A 202 14.84 3.15 5.14
N ASP A 203 15.97 2.48 4.94
CA ASP A 203 17.22 3.16 4.60
C ASP A 203 17.05 4.06 3.35
N GLY A 204 17.38 5.34 3.51
CA GLY A 204 17.20 6.38 2.47
C GLY A 204 15.80 6.98 2.39
N LEU A 205 14.86 6.56 3.24
CA LEU A 205 13.50 7.08 3.33
C LEU A 205 13.06 7.19 4.80
N GLU A 206 13.37 8.31 5.45
CA GLU A 206 13.08 8.54 6.88
C GLU A 206 11.64 9.03 7.15
N THR A 207 10.98 9.60 6.14
CA THR A 207 9.57 10.00 6.23
C THR A 207 8.74 9.07 5.34
N PRO A 208 7.71 8.39 5.88
CA PRO A 208 6.86 7.51 5.10
C PRO A 208 6.14 8.24 3.97
N VAL A 209 5.84 7.52 2.90
CA VAL A 209 5.20 8.08 1.70
C VAL A 209 4.07 7.16 1.24
N ILE A 210 2.95 7.75 0.88
CA ILE A 210 1.84 7.09 0.20
C ILE A 210 1.74 7.69 -1.20
N VAL A 211 1.72 6.83 -2.21
CA VAL A 211 1.47 7.21 -3.60
C VAL A 211 0.12 6.65 -4.00
N ALA A 212 -0.79 7.52 -4.44
CA ALA A 212 -2.10 7.14 -4.95
C ALA A 212 -2.24 7.61 -6.40
N LYS A 213 -2.27 6.67 -7.34
CA LYS A 213 -2.58 6.96 -8.75
C LYS A 213 -4.08 7.09 -8.94
N SER A 214 -4.85 6.15 -8.40
CA SER A 214 -6.29 6.31 -8.32
C SER A 214 -6.64 7.03 -7.02
N LEU A 215 -7.34 8.15 -7.15
CA LEU A 215 -7.77 8.98 -6.02
C LEU A 215 -9.16 8.56 -5.55
N ASP A 216 -9.47 7.28 -5.68
CA ASP A 216 -10.67 6.69 -5.09
C ASP A 216 -10.48 6.50 -3.58
N GLU A 217 -11.63 6.45 -2.90
CA GLU A 217 -11.70 6.37 -1.45
C GLU A 217 -10.99 5.12 -0.89
N ASP A 218 -11.13 3.98 -1.57
CA ASP A 218 -10.55 2.70 -1.16
C ASP A 218 -9.03 2.73 -1.23
N THR A 219 -8.45 3.21 -2.33
CA THR A 219 -6.99 3.28 -2.52
C THR A 219 -6.34 4.18 -1.46
N ILE A 220 -6.85 5.39 -1.25
CA ILE A 220 -6.30 6.31 -0.24
C ILE A 220 -6.43 5.69 1.16
N THR A 221 -7.58 5.07 1.46
CA THR A 221 -7.84 4.45 2.76
C THR A 221 -6.96 3.22 2.99
N HIS A 222 -6.73 2.41 1.95
CA HIS A 222 -5.90 1.21 1.99
C HIS A 222 -4.45 1.55 2.34
N GLU A 223 -3.85 2.46 1.58
CA GLU A 223 -2.45 2.84 1.81
C GLU A 223 -2.25 3.55 3.15
N PHE A 224 -3.21 4.39 3.56
CA PHE A 224 -3.16 5.03 4.88
C PHE A 224 -3.38 4.03 6.02
N THR A 225 -4.14 2.96 5.77
CA THR A 225 -4.33 1.87 6.72
C THR A 225 -3.03 1.09 6.93
N HIS A 226 -2.27 0.77 5.86
CA HIS A 226 -0.93 0.18 6.02
C HIS A 226 -0.04 1.01 6.95
N HIS A 227 -0.04 2.34 6.74
CA HIS A 227 0.72 3.23 7.59
C HIS A 227 0.32 3.13 9.07
N LEU A 228 -0.98 3.26 9.37
CA LEU A 228 -1.46 3.18 10.76
C LEU A 228 -1.21 1.82 11.41
N ARG A 229 -1.37 0.72 10.66
CA ARG A 229 -1.07 -0.64 11.14
C ARG A 229 0.37 -0.77 11.63
N GLN A 230 1.29 -0.04 11.02
CA GLN A 230 2.69 -0.01 11.41
C GLN A 230 2.94 0.99 12.56
N THR A 231 2.44 2.21 12.45
CA THR A 231 2.82 3.29 13.37
C THR A 231 2.00 3.36 14.65
N ASP A 232 0.69 3.08 14.63
CA ASP A 232 -0.15 3.22 15.82
C ASP A 232 0.17 2.09 16.84
N PRO A 233 0.68 2.42 18.05
CA PRO A 233 1.07 1.45 19.06
C PRO A 233 -0.13 0.88 19.81
N LYS A 234 -1.32 1.47 19.66
CA LYS A 234 -2.55 1.00 20.32
C LYS A 234 -3.23 -0.13 19.56
N ARG A 235 -2.80 -0.39 18.32
CA ARG A 235 -3.31 -1.49 17.51
C ARG A 235 -2.76 -2.82 18.00
N ALA A 236 -3.59 -3.84 17.92
CA ALA A 236 -3.27 -5.21 18.31
C ALA A 236 -4.02 -6.20 17.40
N GLY A 237 -3.61 -7.47 17.46
CA GLY A 237 -4.24 -8.53 16.66
C GLY A 237 -4.15 -8.24 15.15
N PHE A 238 -5.22 -8.57 14.42
CA PHE A 238 -5.28 -8.39 12.98
C PHE A 238 -5.22 -6.93 12.54
N SER A 239 -5.55 -5.97 13.39
CA SER A 239 -5.42 -4.53 13.08
C SER A 239 -3.99 -3.99 13.18
N LYS A 240 -3.03 -4.79 13.70
CA LYS A 240 -1.59 -4.47 13.74
C LYS A 240 -0.88 -5.16 12.57
N THR A 241 0.18 -4.53 12.07
CA THR A 241 1.03 -5.15 11.05
C THR A 241 1.62 -6.47 11.56
N PRO A 242 1.74 -7.52 10.72
CA PRO A 242 2.38 -8.77 11.14
C PRO A 242 3.90 -8.71 10.98
N TYR A 243 4.46 -7.66 10.36
CA TYR A 243 5.90 -7.49 10.24
C TYR A 243 6.54 -7.20 11.59
N ASN A 244 7.68 -7.83 11.86
CA ASN A 244 8.56 -7.41 12.95
C ASN A 244 9.24 -6.09 12.59
N LEU A 245 9.02 -5.07 13.41
CA LEU A 245 9.62 -3.75 13.24
C LEU A 245 10.59 -3.45 14.38
N ASP A 246 11.67 -2.73 14.10
CA ASP A 246 12.54 -2.16 15.12
C ASP A 246 11.91 -0.91 15.77
N GLU A 247 12.63 -0.30 16.72
CA GLU A 247 12.19 0.91 17.42
C GLU A 247 11.96 2.13 16.50
N ASN A 248 12.56 2.13 15.31
CA ASN A 248 12.42 3.18 14.30
C ASN A 248 11.33 2.86 13.27
N GLY A 249 10.63 1.73 13.43
CA GLY A 249 9.59 1.27 12.52
C GLY A 249 10.12 0.60 11.24
N ARG A 250 11.40 0.21 11.22
CA ARG A 250 12.04 -0.48 10.08
C ARG A 250 11.86 -1.99 10.22
N MET A 251 11.65 -2.66 9.10
CA MET A 251 11.40 -4.10 9.10
C MET A 251 12.65 -4.89 9.47
N VAL A 252 12.55 -5.73 10.50
CA VAL A 252 13.58 -6.70 10.88
C VAL A 252 13.28 -8.00 10.14
N ARG A 253 14.22 -8.46 9.31
CA ARG A 253 14.05 -9.73 8.59
C ARG A 253 14.06 -10.88 9.59
N ASP A 254 13.00 -11.68 9.55
CA ASP A 254 12.92 -12.96 10.24
C ASP A 254 13.28 -14.09 9.25
N ASN A 255 14.22 -14.95 9.63
CA ASN A 255 14.70 -16.04 8.79
C ASN A 255 13.75 -17.25 8.76
N GLY A 256 12.74 -17.29 9.64
CA GLY A 256 11.86 -18.46 9.79
C GLY A 256 10.64 -18.53 8.87
N LEU A 257 10.25 -17.41 8.25
CA LEU A 257 8.98 -17.29 7.51
C LEU A 257 9.16 -16.48 6.22
N SER A 258 8.47 -16.90 5.15
CA SER A 258 8.61 -16.24 3.83
C SER A 258 8.00 -14.84 3.85
N TYR A 259 8.67 -13.88 3.22
CA TYR A 259 8.18 -12.50 3.08
C TYR A 259 6.78 -12.45 2.46
N GLU A 260 6.51 -13.32 1.47
CA GLU A 260 5.21 -13.41 0.80
C GLU A 260 4.10 -13.84 1.76
N SER A 261 4.40 -14.65 2.77
CA SER A 261 3.41 -15.09 3.76
C SER A 261 2.99 -13.93 4.66
N TYR A 262 3.95 -13.12 5.11
CA TYR A 262 3.66 -11.88 5.84
C TYR A 262 2.93 -10.87 4.97
N SER A 263 3.34 -10.72 3.70
CA SER A 263 2.69 -9.83 2.75
C SER A 263 1.24 -10.22 2.49
N ASN A 264 0.94 -11.51 2.33
CA ASN A 264 -0.44 -11.98 2.18
C ASN A 264 -1.30 -11.58 3.39
N LEU A 265 -0.80 -11.80 4.61
CA LEU A 265 -1.53 -11.43 5.84
C LEU A 265 -1.68 -9.91 5.98
N GLU A 266 -0.63 -9.15 5.70
CA GLU A 266 -0.67 -7.68 5.74
C GLU A 266 -1.71 -7.14 4.76
N GLU A 267 -1.67 -7.53 3.49
CA GLU A 267 -2.63 -7.08 2.48
C GLU A 267 -4.06 -7.49 2.85
N ALA A 268 -4.27 -8.76 3.23
CA ALA A 268 -5.60 -9.25 3.59
C ALA A 268 -6.22 -8.47 4.75
N ALA A 269 -5.43 -8.23 5.80
CA ALA A 269 -5.89 -7.50 6.97
C ALA A 269 -6.09 -6.01 6.69
N THR A 270 -5.26 -5.41 5.83
CA THR A 270 -5.47 -4.04 5.33
C THR A 270 -6.75 -3.94 4.52
N VAL A 271 -7.00 -4.85 3.57
CA VAL A 271 -8.24 -4.86 2.77
C VAL A 271 -9.47 -5.01 3.66
N ALA A 272 -9.44 -5.94 4.63
CA ALA A 272 -10.55 -6.10 5.58
C ALA A 272 -10.83 -4.79 6.34
N GLU A 273 -9.78 -4.10 6.80
CA GLU A 273 -9.95 -2.81 7.47
C GLU A 273 -10.44 -1.71 6.51
N THR A 274 -9.94 -1.65 5.28
CA THR A 274 -10.42 -0.72 4.24
C THR A 274 -11.92 -0.89 4.02
N ILE A 275 -12.40 -2.12 3.83
CA ILE A 275 -13.84 -2.42 3.66
C ILE A 275 -14.67 -1.90 4.85
N THR A 276 -14.14 -2.01 6.06
CA THR A 276 -14.84 -1.51 7.25
C THR A 276 -14.95 0.02 7.28
N ARG A 277 -14.02 0.72 6.64
CA ARG A 277 -13.85 2.17 6.70
C ARG A 277 -14.51 2.93 5.57
N THR A 278 -14.68 2.29 4.42
CA THR A 278 -15.13 2.96 3.20
C THR A 278 -16.59 2.67 2.87
N ARG A 279 -17.16 3.52 2.03
CA ARG A 279 -18.45 3.26 1.36
C ARG A 279 -18.28 2.12 0.35
N LYS A 280 -19.39 1.45 -0.01
CA LYS A 280 -19.34 0.37 -1.01
C LYS A 280 -18.92 0.96 -2.37
N PRO A 281 -17.79 0.56 -2.95
CA PRO A 281 -17.40 0.95 -4.31
C PRO A 281 -18.27 0.21 -5.33
N ALA A 282 -18.23 0.66 -6.59
CA ALA A 282 -18.92 -0.02 -7.69
C ALA A 282 -18.31 -1.40 -8.00
N GLU A 283 -16.99 -1.52 -7.85
CA GLU A 283 -16.24 -2.74 -8.11
C GLU A 283 -15.35 -3.08 -6.91
N ALA A 284 -15.21 -4.38 -6.64
CA ALA A 284 -14.31 -4.89 -5.63
C ALA A 284 -12.85 -4.58 -5.94
N CYS A 285 -12.05 -4.37 -4.89
CA CYS A 285 -10.60 -4.23 -5.06
C CYS A 285 -9.97 -5.51 -5.65
N GLY A 286 -8.86 -5.35 -6.36
CA GLY A 286 -8.24 -6.43 -7.14
C GLY A 286 -7.78 -7.64 -6.31
N TYR A 287 -7.63 -7.51 -4.99
CA TYR A 287 -7.21 -8.60 -4.12
C TYR A 287 -8.18 -9.79 -4.08
N PHE A 288 -9.47 -9.53 -4.32
CA PHE A 288 -10.50 -10.58 -4.33
C PHE A 288 -10.38 -11.55 -5.53
N TRP A 289 -9.56 -11.21 -6.53
CA TRP A 289 -9.23 -12.11 -7.65
C TRP A 289 -8.18 -13.15 -7.29
N TYR A 290 -7.45 -12.98 -6.18
CA TYR A 290 -6.38 -13.87 -5.72
C TYR A 290 -6.80 -14.74 -4.53
N LEU A 291 -8.10 -14.91 -4.30
CA LEU A 291 -8.62 -15.78 -3.25
C LEU A 291 -8.54 -17.24 -3.68
N HIS A 292 -8.11 -18.09 -2.76
CA HIS A 292 -8.02 -19.53 -2.98
C HIS A 292 -8.78 -20.28 -1.88
N GLY A 293 -9.72 -21.15 -2.26
CA GLY A 293 -10.40 -22.05 -1.33
C GLY A 293 -11.23 -21.32 -0.27
N THR A 294 -12.09 -20.39 -0.72
CA THR A 294 -13.21 -19.87 0.08
C THR A 294 -14.20 -21.00 0.37
N GLU A 295 -14.94 -20.94 1.49
CA GLU A 295 -15.76 -22.10 1.94
C GLU A 295 -16.88 -22.40 0.96
N GLU A 296 -17.35 -21.35 0.31
CA GLU A 296 -18.31 -21.42 -0.77
C GLU A 296 -17.61 -21.21 -2.13
N GLY A 297 -16.31 -21.06 -2.28
CA GLY A 297 -15.75 -20.76 -3.61
C GLY A 297 -16.18 -19.38 -4.18
N ARG A 298 -16.62 -18.43 -3.34
CA ARG A 298 -16.82 -17.02 -3.75
C ARG A 298 -15.48 -16.38 -4.14
N ILE A 299 -15.49 -15.49 -5.13
CA ILE A 299 -14.35 -14.68 -5.58
C ILE A 299 -14.81 -13.32 -6.11
N GLY A 300 -13.88 -12.38 -6.32
CA GLY A 300 -14.18 -11.08 -6.93
C GLY A 300 -15.27 -10.32 -6.15
N GLN A 301 -16.30 -9.86 -6.86
CA GLN A 301 -17.38 -9.07 -6.26
C GLN A 301 -18.19 -9.83 -5.20
N SER A 302 -18.46 -11.13 -5.39
CA SER A 302 -19.30 -11.88 -4.44
C SER A 302 -18.60 -12.11 -3.10
N ALA A 303 -17.28 -12.34 -3.13
CA ALA A 303 -16.46 -12.39 -1.92
C ALA A 303 -16.33 -11.02 -1.23
N TYR A 304 -16.19 -9.94 -1.99
CA TYR A 304 -16.19 -8.58 -1.43
C TYR A 304 -17.50 -8.27 -0.71
N ASP A 305 -18.63 -8.61 -1.33
CA ASP A 305 -19.96 -8.33 -0.78
C ASP A 305 -20.19 -9.12 0.52
N HIS A 306 -19.80 -10.40 0.55
CA HIS A 306 -19.81 -11.22 1.76
C HIS A 306 -18.93 -10.64 2.86
N ASP A 307 -17.72 -10.19 2.54
CA ASP A 307 -16.81 -9.60 3.52
C ASP A 307 -17.36 -8.31 4.09
N ARG A 308 -17.96 -7.49 3.24
CA ARG A 308 -18.64 -6.27 3.66
C ARG A 308 -19.80 -6.55 4.60
N GLU A 309 -20.62 -7.56 4.30
CA GLU A 309 -21.69 -8.03 5.18
C GLU A 309 -21.14 -8.52 6.53
N THR A 310 -20.16 -9.42 6.48
CA THR A 310 -19.48 -9.99 7.66
C THR A 310 -18.87 -8.91 8.57
N LEU A 311 -18.27 -7.88 7.96
CA LEU A 311 -17.57 -6.82 8.64
C LEU A 311 -18.49 -5.66 9.07
N LEU A 312 -19.63 -5.42 8.44
CA LEU A 312 -20.48 -4.26 8.78
C LEU A 312 -21.78 -4.62 9.49
N GLU A 313 -22.25 -5.86 9.40
CA GLU A 313 -23.52 -6.23 10.05
C GLU A 313 -23.37 -6.41 11.58
N ASN A 314 -24.37 -5.91 12.32
CA ASN A 314 -24.53 -6.10 13.75
C ASN A 314 -25.93 -6.67 13.99
N GLY A 315 -26.13 -7.97 13.84
CA GLY A 315 -27.32 -8.70 14.32
C GLY A 315 -28.67 -7.96 14.17
N GLY A 316 -28.96 -7.37 12.99
CA GLY A 316 -30.25 -6.72 12.73
C GLY A 316 -30.25 -5.40 11.92
N GLY A 317 -29.11 -4.93 11.39
CA GLY A 317 -29.13 -3.76 10.49
C GLY A 317 -27.88 -3.60 9.61
N LYS A 318 -28.08 -2.97 8.43
CA LYS A 318 -27.01 -2.58 7.49
C LYS A 318 -26.12 -1.51 8.13
N GLY A 319 -24.97 -1.91 8.68
CA GLY A 319 -24.01 -0.97 9.27
C GLY A 319 -23.37 -0.08 8.20
N GLY A 320 -23.30 1.23 8.49
CA GLY A 320 -22.48 2.16 7.71
C GLY A 320 -20.98 2.00 8.00
N PRO A 321 -20.11 2.74 7.29
CA PRO A 321 -18.67 2.70 7.52
C PRO A 321 -18.29 3.01 8.97
N LEU A 322 -17.27 2.32 9.47
CA LEU A 322 -16.74 2.40 10.82
C LEU A 322 -15.40 3.14 10.83
N ARG A 323 -15.05 3.76 11.96
CA ARG A 323 -13.77 4.47 12.15
C ARG A 323 -13.21 4.22 13.54
N GLY A 324 -11.93 4.52 13.72
CA GLY A 324 -11.25 4.43 15.01
C GLY A 324 -11.35 3.03 15.60
N LYS A 325 -11.51 2.96 16.92
CA LYS A 325 -11.58 1.70 17.67
C LYS A 325 -12.65 0.74 17.13
N ARG A 326 -13.79 1.26 16.66
CA ARG A 326 -14.87 0.42 16.12
C ARG A 326 -14.46 -0.34 14.85
N ALA A 327 -13.69 0.31 13.97
CA ALA A 327 -13.16 -0.34 12.77
C ALA A 327 -12.11 -1.40 13.14
N THR A 328 -11.13 -1.04 13.99
CA THR A 328 -10.06 -1.97 14.39
C THR A 328 -10.57 -3.16 15.19
N ASP A 329 -11.51 -2.93 16.13
CA ASP A 329 -12.14 -4.00 16.91
C ASP A 329 -12.89 -4.97 16.01
N ARG A 330 -13.62 -4.42 15.03
CA ARG A 330 -14.38 -5.23 14.09
C ARG A 330 -13.49 -6.15 13.26
N VAL A 331 -12.40 -5.62 12.72
CA VAL A 331 -11.40 -6.43 12.00
C VAL A 331 -10.83 -7.50 12.93
N ASN A 332 -10.44 -7.14 14.15
CA ASN A 332 -9.90 -8.11 15.11
C ASN A 332 -10.88 -9.24 15.44
N GLN A 333 -12.18 -8.95 15.49
CA GLN A 333 -13.22 -9.93 15.83
C GLN A 333 -13.59 -10.83 14.65
N ARG A 334 -13.62 -10.29 13.43
CA ARG A 334 -14.27 -10.93 12.28
C ARG A 334 -13.32 -11.25 11.13
N PHE A 335 -12.04 -10.88 11.21
CA PHE A 335 -11.10 -11.10 10.10
C PHE A 335 -11.05 -12.56 9.63
N LEU A 336 -11.01 -13.54 10.52
CA LEU A 336 -10.96 -14.95 10.11
C LEU A 336 -12.27 -15.46 9.50
N ASP A 337 -13.37 -14.72 9.65
CA ASP A 337 -14.67 -15.04 9.06
C ASP A 337 -14.79 -14.50 7.62
N THR A 338 -13.85 -13.67 7.17
CA THR A 338 -13.85 -13.09 5.82
C THR A 338 -13.25 -14.03 4.79
N ASP A 339 -13.66 -13.87 3.54
CA ASP A 339 -13.04 -14.50 2.38
C ASP A 339 -11.68 -13.88 2.05
N ILE A 340 -11.48 -12.58 2.28
CA ILE A 340 -10.16 -11.94 2.09
C ILE A 340 -9.07 -12.50 3.01
N SER A 341 -9.43 -13.05 4.17
CA SER A 341 -8.47 -13.78 5.01
C SER A 341 -7.82 -14.98 4.30
N LYS A 342 -8.37 -15.43 3.18
CA LYS A 342 -7.89 -16.57 2.41
C LYS A 342 -6.97 -16.15 1.25
N LEU A 343 -6.57 -14.88 1.23
CA LEU A 343 -5.66 -14.32 0.24
C LEU A 343 -4.36 -15.12 0.16
N LYS A 344 -3.95 -15.42 -1.08
CA LYS A 344 -2.63 -15.94 -1.41
C LYS A 344 -2.16 -15.31 -2.71
N ASN A 345 -1.61 -14.09 -2.61
CA ASN A 345 -1.28 -13.27 -3.75
C ASN A 345 -0.20 -13.94 -4.63
N GLY A 346 -0.47 -14.04 -5.93
CA GLY A 346 0.43 -14.67 -6.91
C GLY A 346 0.77 -16.14 -6.63
N GLY A 347 -0.02 -16.86 -5.84
CA GLY A 347 0.19 -18.28 -5.54
C GLY A 347 1.43 -18.58 -4.69
N LYS A 348 2.12 -17.57 -4.16
CA LYS A 348 3.33 -17.71 -3.33
C LYS A 348 3.01 -17.58 -1.85
N GLY A 349 3.88 -18.17 -1.01
CA GLY A 349 3.74 -18.15 0.44
C GLY A 349 2.53 -18.93 0.96
N THR A 350 2.28 -18.74 2.26
CA THR A 350 1.13 -19.28 2.99
C THR A 350 -0.07 -18.33 2.86
N ARG A 351 -1.30 -18.88 2.90
CA ARG A 351 -2.52 -18.07 2.96
C ARG A 351 -2.55 -17.20 4.22
N ALA A 352 -3.16 -16.02 4.13
CA ALA A 352 -3.24 -15.07 5.23
C ALA A 352 -3.85 -15.67 6.52
N ASP A 353 -4.93 -16.44 6.44
CA ASP A 353 -5.63 -17.06 7.58
C ASP A 353 -4.78 -18.10 8.29
N ARG A 354 -4.04 -18.91 7.53
CA ARG A 354 -3.11 -19.90 8.08
C ARG A 354 -1.92 -19.22 8.75
N MET A 355 -1.37 -18.19 8.11
CA MET A 355 -0.29 -17.38 8.69
C MET A 355 -0.75 -16.71 9.99
N ALA A 356 -1.95 -16.14 10.00
CA ALA A 356 -2.59 -15.55 11.17
C ALA A 356 -2.71 -16.57 12.32
N ARG A 357 -3.21 -17.78 12.03
CA ARG A 357 -3.33 -18.87 13.00
C ARG A 357 -1.96 -19.31 13.53
N GLN A 358 -0.97 -19.43 12.66
CA GLN A 358 0.40 -19.77 13.04
C GLN A 358 1.00 -18.74 14.00
N LEU A 359 0.88 -17.45 13.70
CA LEU A 359 1.36 -16.36 14.59
C LEU A 359 0.60 -16.32 15.93
N ALA A 360 -0.67 -16.73 15.94
CA ALA A 360 -1.49 -16.80 17.13
C ALA A 360 -1.37 -18.14 17.90
N GLY A 361 -0.60 -19.11 17.40
CA GLY A 361 -0.52 -20.46 17.98
C GLY A 361 -1.83 -21.25 17.92
N ILE A 362 -2.74 -20.90 17.00
CA ILE A 362 -4.04 -21.56 16.83
C ILE A 362 -3.88 -22.75 15.87
N PRO A 363 -4.40 -23.96 16.19
CA PRO A 363 -4.34 -25.10 15.29
C PRO A 363 -5.00 -24.84 13.93
N GLU A 364 -4.47 -25.43 12.85
CA GLU A 364 -5.13 -25.39 11.55
C GLU A 364 -6.50 -26.09 11.61
N PRO A 365 -7.54 -25.52 10.97
CA PRO A 365 -8.80 -26.22 10.81
C PRO A 365 -8.58 -27.50 9.99
N LYS A 366 -9.34 -28.55 10.31
CA LYS A 366 -9.30 -29.81 9.55
C LYS A 366 -9.66 -29.53 8.09
N PRO A 367 -9.05 -30.23 7.12
CA PRO A 367 -9.38 -30.06 5.70
C PRO A 367 -10.88 -30.17 5.48
N VAL A 368 -11.42 -29.33 4.60
CA VAL A 368 -12.80 -29.48 4.14
C VAL A 368 -12.92 -30.85 3.47
N PRO A 369 -13.93 -31.67 3.83
CA PRO A 369 -14.19 -32.94 3.18
C PRO A 369 -14.23 -32.80 1.65
N SER A 370 -13.60 -33.76 0.97
CA SER A 370 -13.43 -33.83 -0.49
C SER A 370 -14.74 -33.86 -1.29
N ASP A 371 -15.87 -34.02 -0.62
CA ASP A 371 -17.20 -34.20 -1.21
C ASP A 371 -17.99 -32.88 -1.39
N LYS A 372 -17.48 -31.73 -0.91
CA LYS A 372 -18.13 -30.44 -1.12
C LYS A 372 -17.96 -29.91 -2.55
N PRO A 373 -18.98 -29.27 -3.14
CA PRO A 373 -18.85 -28.57 -4.42
C PRO A 373 -17.69 -27.57 -4.43
N GLY A 374 -16.88 -27.58 -5.48
CA GLY A 374 -15.69 -26.74 -5.61
C GLY A 374 -14.41 -27.28 -4.94
N ALA A 375 -14.47 -28.37 -4.16
CA ALA A 375 -13.29 -29.02 -3.59
C ALA A 375 -12.56 -29.90 -4.62
N TRP A 376 -11.37 -29.47 -5.06
CA TRP A 376 -10.56 -30.24 -6.00
C TRP A 376 -9.89 -31.45 -5.35
N ASN A 377 -10.22 -32.63 -5.85
CA ASN A 377 -9.59 -33.89 -5.53
C ASN A 377 -8.63 -34.30 -6.62
N ARG A 378 -7.39 -34.61 -6.26
CA ARG A 378 -6.43 -35.15 -7.22
C ARG A 378 -6.75 -36.61 -7.48
N VAL A 379 -7.13 -36.94 -8.72
CA VAL A 379 -7.40 -38.31 -9.16
C VAL A 379 -6.08 -38.98 -9.55
N THR A 380 -5.29 -38.32 -10.41
CA THR A 380 -3.96 -38.77 -10.82
C THR A 380 -2.99 -37.60 -11.00
N ALA A 381 -1.76 -37.87 -11.40
CA ALA A 381 -0.83 -36.80 -11.77
C ALA A 381 -1.29 -36.14 -13.08
N GLY A 382 -1.72 -34.87 -12.99
CA GLY A 382 -2.26 -34.18 -14.15
C GLY A 382 -3.78 -34.28 -14.27
N HIS A 383 -4.49 -34.82 -13.28
CA HIS A 383 -5.96 -34.92 -13.30
C HIS A 383 -6.55 -34.65 -11.91
N TRP A 384 -7.48 -33.70 -11.88
CA TRP A 384 -8.23 -33.29 -10.71
C TRP A 384 -9.72 -33.32 -11.04
N GLN A 385 -10.53 -33.58 -10.01
CA GLN A 385 -11.98 -33.60 -10.09
C GLN A 385 -12.57 -32.74 -9.00
N THR A 386 -13.64 -32.04 -9.30
CA THR A 386 -14.49 -31.39 -8.31
C THR A 386 -15.96 -31.65 -8.64
N LYS A 387 -16.87 -31.20 -7.78
CA LYS A 387 -18.31 -31.24 -8.03
C LYS A 387 -18.86 -29.83 -8.18
N ASP A 388 -19.89 -29.68 -9.00
CA ASP A 388 -20.69 -28.47 -9.06
C ASP A 388 -21.77 -28.44 -7.97
N LEU A 389 -22.61 -27.40 -7.93
CA LEU A 389 -23.68 -27.28 -6.93
C LEU A 389 -24.83 -28.27 -7.12
N LYS A 390 -24.90 -28.94 -8.28
CA LYS A 390 -25.85 -30.00 -8.60
C LYS A 390 -25.24 -31.39 -8.34
N GLY A 391 -23.98 -31.46 -7.93
CA GLY A 391 -23.24 -32.69 -7.70
C GLY A 391 -22.63 -33.32 -8.96
N GLU A 392 -22.69 -32.62 -10.10
CA GLU A 392 -22.07 -33.04 -11.36
C GLU A 392 -20.55 -32.91 -11.29
N THR A 393 -19.85 -33.87 -11.88
CA THR A 393 -18.39 -33.88 -11.90
C THR A 393 -17.86 -32.84 -12.87
N ILE A 394 -16.86 -32.10 -12.42
CA ILE A 394 -16.03 -31.22 -13.23
C ILE A 394 -14.62 -31.80 -13.25
N ASP A 395 -14.11 -32.09 -14.45
CA ASP A 395 -12.80 -32.68 -14.67
C ASP A 395 -11.81 -31.60 -15.11
N LEU A 396 -10.65 -31.54 -14.46
CA LEU A 396 -9.52 -30.70 -14.85
C LEU A 396 -8.32 -31.60 -15.10
N TYR A 397 -7.87 -31.70 -16.34
CA TYR A 397 -6.72 -32.54 -16.65
C TYR A 397 -5.78 -31.90 -17.66
N LYS A 398 -4.53 -32.36 -17.64
CA LYS A 398 -3.49 -31.95 -18.57
C LYS A 398 -3.45 -32.95 -19.74
N PRO A 399 -3.96 -32.59 -20.93
CA PRO A 399 -3.97 -33.51 -22.06
C PRO A 399 -2.55 -33.89 -22.49
N GLY A 400 -2.21 -35.17 -22.35
CA GLY A 400 -0.98 -35.77 -22.88
C GLY A 400 -0.16 -36.55 -21.85
N SER A 401 -0.49 -37.83 -21.67
CA SER A 401 0.49 -38.85 -21.28
C SER A 401 1.10 -39.43 -22.56
N LYS A 402 2.44 -39.36 -22.68
CA LYS A 402 3.33 -39.83 -23.76
C LYS A 402 3.75 -38.75 -24.77
N GLY A 403 4.91 -38.14 -24.51
CA GLY A 403 5.81 -37.64 -25.56
C GLY A 403 5.80 -36.14 -25.86
N ASN A 404 4.73 -35.40 -25.54
CA ASN A 404 4.71 -33.94 -25.70
C ASN A 404 3.93 -33.29 -24.57
N GLN A 405 4.65 -32.68 -23.61
CA GLN A 405 4.02 -31.92 -22.53
C GLN A 405 3.45 -30.63 -23.11
N THR A 406 2.18 -30.64 -23.51
CA THR A 406 1.47 -29.37 -23.70
C THR A 406 1.40 -28.69 -22.33
N ARG A 407 1.73 -27.39 -22.24
CA ARG A 407 1.57 -26.60 -21.00
C ARG A 407 0.10 -26.34 -20.66
N LYS A 408 -0.82 -26.81 -21.51
CA LYS A 408 -2.23 -26.46 -21.47
C LYS A 408 -3.00 -27.39 -20.54
N TRP A 409 -4.02 -26.84 -19.92
CA TRP A 409 -4.96 -27.49 -19.03
C TRP A 409 -6.31 -27.56 -19.71
N LYS A 410 -7.02 -28.68 -19.59
CA LYS A 410 -8.34 -28.87 -20.17
C LYS A 410 -9.35 -29.05 -19.05
N LEU A 411 -10.38 -28.24 -19.07
CA LEU A 411 -11.52 -28.30 -18.19
C LEU A 411 -12.70 -28.89 -18.93
N GLU A 412 -13.30 -29.94 -18.39
CA GLU A 412 -14.52 -30.57 -18.91
C GLU A 412 -15.65 -30.49 -17.89
N TYR A 413 -16.82 -30.06 -18.37
CA TYR A 413 -18.04 -29.96 -17.58
C TYR A 413 -19.25 -30.15 -18.50
N GLY A 414 -20.00 -31.24 -18.31
CA GLY A 414 -21.08 -31.63 -19.21
C GLY A 414 -20.58 -31.87 -20.64
N ASP A 415 -21.17 -31.17 -21.61
CA ASP A 415 -20.78 -31.18 -23.03
C ASP A 415 -19.70 -30.12 -23.36
N ARG A 416 -19.28 -29.31 -22.38
CA ARG A 416 -18.33 -28.23 -22.57
C ARG A 416 -16.91 -28.67 -22.27
N SER A 417 -15.98 -28.21 -23.11
CA SER A 417 -14.55 -28.41 -22.96
C SER A 417 -13.82 -27.09 -23.24
N VAL A 418 -13.10 -26.56 -22.25
CA VAL A 418 -12.31 -25.32 -22.38
C VAL A 418 -10.84 -25.61 -22.11
N THR A 419 -9.94 -24.95 -22.84
CA THR A 419 -8.48 -25.14 -22.70
C THR A 419 -7.82 -23.86 -22.21
N PHE A 420 -6.97 -24.00 -21.21
CA PHE A 420 -6.25 -22.93 -20.52
C PHE A 420 -4.74 -23.10 -20.66
N PHE A 421 -3.98 -22.02 -20.53
CA PHE A 421 -2.52 -22.09 -20.51
C PHE A 421 -1.97 -22.33 -19.10
N ASP A 422 -2.70 -21.92 -18.06
CA ASP A 422 -2.41 -22.19 -16.66
C ASP A 422 -3.54 -23.00 -16.02
N ARG A 423 -3.18 -23.81 -15.02
CA ARG A 423 -4.12 -24.48 -14.13
C ARG A 423 -4.99 -23.46 -13.39
N SER A 424 -4.38 -22.35 -12.94
CA SER A 424 -5.09 -21.33 -12.17
C SER A 424 -6.27 -20.74 -12.95
N ASP A 425 -6.10 -20.53 -14.26
CA ASP A 425 -7.14 -19.98 -15.13
C ASP A 425 -8.29 -20.99 -15.30
N ALA A 426 -7.97 -22.28 -15.39
CA ALA A 426 -8.97 -23.34 -15.45
C ALA A 426 -9.75 -23.48 -14.14
N GLU A 427 -9.04 -23.35 -13.00
CA GLU A 427 -9.68 -23.30 -11.69
C GLU A 427 -10.58 -22.06 -11.55
N GLN A 428 -10.18 -20.91 -12.11
CA GLN A 428 -11.00 -19.69 -12.16
C GLN A 428 -12.29 -19.86 -12.97
N GLU A 429 -12.25 -20.55 -14.12
CA GLU A 429 -13.45 -20.81 -14.93
C GLU A 429 -14.48 -21.66 -14.16
N VAL A 430 -14.01 -22.68 -13.43
CA VAL A 430 -14.89 -23.50 -12.57
C VAL A 430 -15.52 -22.64 -11.49
N ILE A 431 -14.72 -21.78 -10.87
CA ILE A 431 -15.22 -20.89 -9.83
C ILE A 431 -16.29 -19.94 -10.40
N TRP A 432 -16.07 -19.37 -11.60
CA TRP A 432 -17.07 -18.53 -12.27
C TRP A 432 -18.37 -19.30 -12.55
N LEU A 433 -18.26 -20.56 -12.98
CA LEU A 433 -19.39 -21.43 -13.22
C LEU A 433 -20.22 -21.67 -11.94
N LEU A 434 -19.56 -21.92 -10.81
CA LEU A 434 -20.22 -22.10 -9.52
C LEU A 434 -20.93 -20.80 -9.05
N ASP A 435 -20.28 -19.65 -9.21
CA ASP A 435 -20.85 -18.34 -8.84
C ASP A 435 -22.09 -17.99 -9.70
N ARG A 436 -22.07 -18.35 -10.99
CA ARG A 436 -23.25 -18.25 -11.85
C ARG A 436 -24.38 -19.17 -11.38
N GLN A 437 -24.10 -20.44 -11.10
CA GLN A 437 -25.11 -21.39 -10.62
C GLN A 437 -25.80 -20.92 -9.34
N ARG A 438 -25.07 -20.29 -8.41
CA ARG A 438 -25.69 -19.73 -7.20
C ARG A 438 -26.66 -18.59 -7.48
N ARG A 439 -26.29 -17.69 -8.39
CA ARG A 439 -27.16 -16.59 -8.80
C ARG A 439 -28.42 -17.06 -9.51
N GLU A 440 -28.39 -18.24 -10.11
CA GLU A 440 -29.57 -18.87 -10.72
C GLU A 440 -30.44 -19.63 -9.70
N LEU A 441 -29.88 -20.00 -8.53
CA LEU A 441 -30.58 -20.73 -7.46
C LEU A 441 -31.16 -19.82 -6.36
N ALA A 442 -30.63 -18.60 -6.21
CA ALA A 442 -31.12 -17.57 -5.29
C ALA A 442 -32.17 -16.68 -5.98
#